data_AF-A0A3D9HNM0-F1
#
_entry.id   AF-A0A3D9HNM0-F1
#
_cell.length_a   1.000
_cell.length_b   1.000
_cell.length_c   1.000
_cell.angle_alpha   90.00
_cell.angle_beta   90.00
_cell.angle_gamma   90.00
#
_symmetry.space_group_name_H-M   'P 1'
#
loop_
_entity.id
_entity.type
_entity.pdbx_description
1 polymer ?
#
loop_
_entity_poly.entity_id
_entity_poly.type
_entity_poly.pdbx_seq_one_letter_code
_entity_poly.pdbx_strand_id
1 'polypeptide(L)'
;MNRISMILIIICFVLAGCNSDTIDTPRYEGKTLVIGVIGDAPTTREKNVNFKKTTFSQLEDQNLYPNFDAIFIMKEHLTEAANQKYAKEYINAGIPIFFMESKKSYLPFINEELSYDEVPDLSSDNYAIGYFQSGNEHQHWGYGLYNDKENEHNIEDVYTRIFTTIESLEL
;
A
#
# COMPACT_ATOMS: atom_id res chain seq x y z
N MET A 1 30.43 -49.15 1.15
CA MET A 1 30.10 -47.83 0.60
C MET A 1 31.36 -46.98 0.60
N ASN A 2 31.87 -46.66 -0.60
CA ASN A 2 33.13 -45.94 -0.74
C ASN A 2 32.97 -44.53 -0.15
N ARG A 3 33.95 -44.06 0.64
CA ARG A 3 33.91 -42.75 1.33
C ARG A 3 33.63 -41.56 0.39
N ILE A 4 33.96 -41.72 -0.89
CA ILE A 4 33.68 -40.75 -1.97
C ILE A 4 32.17 -40.62 -2.25
N SER A 5 31.40 -41.71 -2.10
CA SER A 5 29.95 -41.71 -2.34
C SER A 5 29.15 -40.97 -1.27
N MET A 6 29.71 -40.79 -0.07
CA MET A 6 29.05 -40.07 1.03
C MET A 6 29.26 -38.55 0.92
N ILE A 7 30.38 -38.11 0.32
CA ILE A 7 30.67 -36.69 0.09
C ILE A 7 29.78 -36.12 -1.02
N LEU A 8 29.46 -36.90 -2.06
CA LEU A 8 28.62 -36.45 -3.16
C LEU A 8 27.17 -36.14 -2.73
N ILE A 9 26.65 -36.84 -1.73
CA ILE A 9 25.27 -36.67 -1.23
C ILE A 9 25.15 -35.38 -0.39
N ILE A 10 26.21 -34.98 0.31
CA ILE A 10 26.24 -33.76 1.14
C ILE A 10 26.30 -32.50 0.26
N ILE A 11 26.94 -32.55 -0.91
CA ILE A 11 27.03 -31.42 -1.85
C ILE A 11 25.68 -31.12 -2.51
N CYS A 12 24.81 -32.13 -2.70
CA CYS A 12 23.49 -31.93 -3.31
C CYS A 12 22.50 -31.17 -2.41
N PHE A 13 22.69 -31.13 -1.09
CA PHE A 13 21.79 -30.41 -0.17
C PHE A 13 22.05 -28.90 -0.09
N VAL A 14 23.18 -28.41 -0.63
CA VAL A 14 23.56 -26.97 -0.51
C VAL A 14 23.01 -26.12 -1.66
N LEU A 15 22.34 -26.73 -2.66
CA LEU A 15 21.88 -26.05 -3.87
C LEU A 15 20.36 -25.85 -3.95
N ALA A 16 19.59 -26.23 -2.93
CA ALA A 16 18.14 -26.02 -2.87
C ALA A 16 17.78 -24.70 -2.17
N GLY A 17 18.41 -23.60 -2.59
CA GLY A 17 18.04 -22.23 -2.20
C GLY A 17 17.70 -21.45 -3.46
N CYS A 18 16.53 -21.67 -4.05
CA CYS A 18 16.01 -20.75 -5.05
C CYS A 18 15.62 -19.45 -4.33
N ASN A 19 16.56 -18.51 -4.26
CA ASN A 19 16.30 -17.16 -3.81
C ASN A 19 15.73 -16.37 -4.99
N SER A 20 14.46 -16.59 -5.34
CA SER A 20 13.78 -15.76 -6.34
C SER A 20 13.44 -14.42 -5.71
N ASP A 21 13.80 -13.31 -6.35
CA ASP A 21 13.49 -11.95 -5.92
C ASP A 21 12.03 -11.53 -6.25
N THR A 22 11.22 -12.49 -6.69
CA THR A 22 9.83 -12.32 -7.12
C THR A 22 8.92 -13.26 -6.33
N ILE A 23 7.75 -12.76 -5.94
CA ILE A 23 6.69 -13.58 -5.37
C ILE A 23 5.53 -13.74 -6.36
N ASP A 24 5.00 -14.94 -6.46
CA ASP A 24 3.74 -15.21 -7.16
C ASP A 24 2.64 -15.41 -6.12
N THR A 25 1.67 -14.50 -6.11
CA THR A 25 0.54 -14.53 -5.18
C THR A 25 -0.78 -14.66 -5.91
N PRO A 26 -1.79 -15.36 -5.34
CA PRO A 26 -3.13 -15.37 -5.88
C PRO A 26 -3.67 -13.95 -6.04
N ARG A 27 -4.51 -13.75 -7.05
CA ARG A 27 -5.19 -12.46 -7.26
C ARG A 27 -6.23 -12.23 -6.20
N TYR A 28 -6.55 -10.97 -5.96
CA TYR A 28 -7.72 -10.59 -5.19
C TYR A 28 -9.00 -10.95 -5.98
N GLU A 29 -9.86 -11.78 -5.39
CA GLU A 29 -11.12 -12.25 -5.99
C GLU A 29 -12.36 -11.87 -5.15
N GLY A 30 -12.22 -10.93 -4.22
CA GLY A 30 -13.30 -10.47 -3.34
C GLY A 30 -14.33 -9.57 -4.05
N LYS A 31 -15.08 -8.79 -3.25
CA LYS A 31 -16.10 -7.86 -3.78
C LYS A 31 -15.50 -6.86 -4.78
N THR A 32 -16.35 -6.30 -5.63
CA THR A 32 -15.93 -5.19 -6.49
C THR A 32 -15.60 -3.98 -5.64
N LEU A 33 -14.41 -3.42 -5.84
CA LEU A 33 -13.95 -2.20 -5.16
C LEU A 33 -13.99 -1.00 -6.12
N VAL A 34 -14.33 0.16 -5.59
CA VAL A 34 -14.25 1.45 -6.29
C VAL A 34 -13.25 2.33 -5.55
N ILE A 35 -12.11 2.61 -6.16
CA ILE A 35 -11.00 3.34 -5.54
C ILE A 35 -10.89 4.71 -6.19
N GLY A 36 -10.97 5.76 -5.37
CA GLY A 36 -10.67 7.13 -5.80
C GLY A 36 -9.16 7.30 -5.97
N VAL A 37 -8.68 7.94 -7.04
CA VAL A 37 -7.24 8.15 -7.28
C VAL A 37 -6.93 9.61 -7.49
N ILE A 38 -6.00 10.14 -6.68
CA ILE A 38 -5.36 11.43 -6.90
C ILE A 38 -3.98 11.18 -7.54
N GLY A 39 -3.88 11.46 -8.83
CA GLY A 39 -2.73 11.12 -9.68
C GLY A 39 -3.13 10.21 -10.83
N ASP A 40 -2.15 9.46 -11.34
CA ASP A 40 -2.39 8.45 -12.37
C ASP A 40 -2.82 7.11 -11.77
N ALA A 41 -3.87 6.50 -12.33
CA ALA A 41 -4.37 5.22 -11.85
C ALA A 41 -3.30 4.12 -12.04
N PRO A 42 -3.04 3.29 -11.02
CA PRO A 42 -2.08 2.20 -11.16
C PRO A 42 -2.60 1.14 -12.12
N THR A 43 -1.66 0.45 -12.78
CA THR A 43 -1.99 -0.76 -13.54
C THR A 43 -1.96 -1.96 -12.60
N THR A 44 -3.07 -2.69 -12.53
CA THR A 44 -3.20 -3.87 -11.67
C THR A 44 -3.76 -5.05 -12.46
N ARG A 45 -3.55 -6.28 -11.96
CA ARG A 45 -3.99 -7.52 -12.60
C ARG A 45 -5.42 -7.93 -12.22
N GLU A 46 -5.95 -7.31 -11.17
CA GLU A 46 -7.29 -7.49 -10.61
C GLU A 46 -8.35 -6.81 -11.47
N LYS A 47 -9.34 -7.57 -11.95
CA LYS A 47 -10.38 -7.06 -12.85
C LYS A 47 -11.60 -6.50 -12.11
N ASN A 48 -11.73 -6.81 -10.83
CA ASN A 48 -12.82 -6.41 -9.95
C ASN A 48 -12.52 -5.11 -9.17
N VAL A 49 -11.43 -4.41 -9.51
CA VAL A 49 -11.07 -3.13 -8.90
C VAL A 49 -11.21 -2.02 -9.93
N ASN A 50 -12.03 -1.02 -9.62
CA ASN A 50 -12.30 0.10 -10.51
C ASN A 50 -11.68 1.38 -9.95
N PHE A 51 -10.75 1.97 -10.70
CA PHE A 51 -10.16 3.25 -10.36
C PHE A 51 -10.98 4.39 -10.97
N LYS A 52 -11.29 5.40 -10.16
CA LYS A 52 -11.91 6.65 -10.61
C LYS A 52 -11.04 7.81 -10.19
N LYS A 53 -10.82 8.74 -11.11
CA LYS A 53 -10.06 9.95 -10.80
C LYS A 53 -10.83 10.82 -9.79
N THR A 54 -10.11 11.31 -8.79
CA THR A 54 -10.55 12.37 -7.88
C THR A 54 -9.43 13.40 -7.73
N THR A 55 -9.67 14.48 -7.01
CA THR A 55 -8.69 15.53 -6.74
C THR A 55 -8.73 15.93 -5.28
N PHE A 56 -7.68 16.60 -4.82
CA PHE A 56 -7.64 17.16 -3.48
C PHE A 56 -8.79 18.12 -3.18
N SER A 57 -9.18 18.97 -4.15
CA SER A 57 -10.31 19.88 -3.97
C SER A 57 -11.64 19.15 -3.77
N GLN A 58 -11.77 17.92 -4.27
CA GLN A 58 -12.97 17.11 -4.06
C GLN A 58 -12.99 16.46 -2.68
N LEU A 59 -11.84 16.30 -2.00
CA LEU A 59 -11.78 15.74 -0.64
C LEU A 59 -12.50 16.62 0.38
N GLU A 60 -12.57 17.94 0.12
CA GLU A 60 -13.30 18.91 0.94
C GLU A 60 -14.83 18.71 0.86
N ASP A 61 -15.33 17.99 -0.15
CA ASP A 61 -16.74 17.61 -0.26
C ASP A 61 -16.98 16.25 0.41
N GLN A 62 -17.60 16.29 1.60
CA GLN A 62 -17.92 15.09 2.37
C GLN A 62 -18.85 14.10 1.63
N ASN A 63 -19.56 14.54 0.59
CA ASN A 63 -20.37 13.65 -0.25
C ASN A 63 -19.52 12.82 -1.23
N LEU A 64 -18.21 13.08 -1.33
CA LEU A 64 -17.28 12.33 -2.15
C LEU A 64 -17.11 10.90 -1.61
N TYR A 65 -16.83 10.77 -0.31
CA TYR A 65 -16.37 9.52 0.31
C TYR A 65 -17.33 8.34 0.16
N PRO A 66 -18.66 8.49 0.27
CA PRO A 66 -19.60 7.37 0.07
C PRO A 66 -19.56 6.73 -1.33
N ASN A 67 -18.87 7.33 -2.31
CA ASN A 67 -18.73 6.78 -3.65
C ASN A 67 -17.52 5.85 -3.81
N PHE A 68 -16.69 5.69 -2.77
CA PHE A 68 -15.43 4.98 -2.79
C PHE A 68 -15.28 4.02 -1.60
N ASP A 69 -14.64 2.88 -1.84
CA ASP A 69 -14.20 1.98 -0.77
C ASP A 69 -12.84 2.43 -0.17
N ALA A 70 -12.05 3.19 -0.93
CA ALA A 70 -10.76 3.75 -0.50
C ALA A 70 -10.32 4.90 -1.42
N ILE A 71 -9.35 5.69 -0.96
CA ILE A 71 -8.64 6.67 -1.81
C ILE A 71 -7.16 6.34 -1.88
N PHE A 72 -6.60 6.33 -3.09
CA PHE A 72 -5.17 6.26 -3.35
C PHE A 72 -4.65 7.64 -3.71
N ILE A 73 -3.57 8.04 -3.05
CA ILE A 73 -2.80 9.24 -3.36
C ILE A 73 -1.45 8.79 -3.88
N MET A 74 -1.17 9.11 -5.14
CA MET A 74 0.00 8.63 -5.85
C MET A 74 1.26 9.42 -5.47
N LYS A 75 2.43 8.82 -5.72
CA LYS A 75 3.75 9.31 -5.32
C LYS A 75 3.98 10.78 -5.64
N GLU A 76 3.63 11.19 -6.85
CA GLU A 76 3.80 12.53 -7.38
C GLU A 76 2.99 13.61 -6.63
N HIS A 77 2.02 13.19 -5.83
CA HIS A 77 1.14 14.04 -5.04
C HIS A 77 1.39 13.97 -3.53
N LEU A 78 2.32 13.14 -3.03
CA LEU A 78 2.54 12.97 -1.58
C LEU A 78 2.96 14.25 -0.86
N THR A 79 3.80 15.08 -1.47
CA THR A 79 4.20 16.37 -0.89
C THR A 79 2.99 17.30 -0.72
N GLU A 80 2.07 17.33 -1.68
CA GLU A 80 0.82 18.08 -1.55
C GLU A 80 -0.11 17.44 -0.53
N ALA A 81 -0.19 16.12 -0.51
CA ALA A 81 -1.05 15.36 0.39
C ALA A 81 -0.72 15.62 1.87
N ALA A 82 0.55 15.87 2.17
CA ALA A 82 1.02 16.19 3.51
C ALA A 82 0.85 17.68 3.89
N ASN A 83 0.20 18.47 3.04
CA ASN A 83 -0.23 19.79 3.45
C ASN A 83 -1.26 19.68 4.58
N GLN A 84 -1.01 20.39 5.68
CA GLN A 84 -1.82 20.35 6.91
C GLN A 84 -3.32 20.58 6.67
N LYS A 85 -3.70 21.31 5.62
CA LYS A 85 -5.12 21.56 5.30
C LYS A 85 -5.91 20.27 4.98
N TYR A 86 -5.25 19.21 4.52
CA TYR A 86 -5.91 17.94 4.17
C TYR A 86 -5.95 16.94 5.33
N ALA A 87 -5.21 17.18 6.42
CA ALA A 87 -5.16 16.25 7.55
C ALA A 87 -6.56 15.96 8.12
N LYS A 88 -7.40 17.00 8.28
CA LYS A 88 -8.79 16.87 8.72
C LYS A 88 -9.64 16.08 7.73
N GLU A 89 -9.38 16.20 6.44
CA GLU A 89 -10.13 15.45 5.43
C GLU A 89 -9.87 13.95 5.56
N TYR A 90 -8.61 13.54 5.78
CA TYR A 90 -8.28 12.13 5.98
C TYR A 90 -8.83 11.57 7.29
N ILE A 91 -8.81 12.35 8.37
CA ILE A 91 -9.38 11.96 9.67
C ILE A 91 -10.90 11.80 9.56
N ASN A 92 -11.58 12.62 8.77
CA ASN A 92 -13.04 12.61 8.65
C ASN A 92 -13.56 11.74 7.48
N ALA A 93 -12.68 11.17 6.65
CA ALA A 93 -13.04 10.49 5.41
C ALA A 93 -14.01 9.30 5.61
N GLY A 94 -13.94 8.61 6.74
CA GLY A 94 -14.75 7.41 7.01
C GLY A 94 -14.42 6.21 6.11
N ILE A 95 -13.38 6.32 5.27
CA ILE A 95 -12.82 5.26 4.42
C ILE A 95 -11.29 5.31 4.49
N PRO A 96 -10.58 4.21 4.20
CA PRO A 96 -9.12 4.18 4.24
C PRO A 96 -8.51 5.01 3.11
N ILE A 97 -7.42 5.69 3.45
CA ILE A 97 -6.57 6.46 2.53
C ILE A 97 -5.21 5.78 2.45
N PHE A 98 -4.75 5.47 1.24
CA PHE A 98 -3.45 4.88 0.97
C PHE A 98 -2.55 5.87 0.23
N PHE A 99 -1.33 6.00 0.72
CA PHE A 99 -0.28 6.87 0.17
C PHE A 99 0.75 5.98 -0.53
N MET A 100 0.68 5.94 -1.85
CA MET A 100 1.45 5.01 -2.67
C MET A 100 2.89 5.48 -2.86
N GLU A 101 3.85 4.57 -2.72
CA GLU A 101 5.29 4.81 -2.76
C GLU A 101 5.81 5.79 -1.71
N SER A 102 5.07 5.98 -0.61
CA SER A 102 5.53 6.78 0.51
C SER A 102 6.67 6.06 1.24
N LYS A 103 7.82 6.74 1.33
CA LYS A 103 8.95 6.34 2.17
C LYS A 103 8.82 6.78 3.63
N LYS A 104 7.84 7.63 3.93
CA LYS A 104 7.55 8.12 5.27
C LYS A 104 6.39 7.33 5.89
N SER A 105 6.28 7.40 7.20
CA SER A 105 5.11 6.90 7.94
C SER A 105 3.85 7.72 7.60
N TYR A 106 2.69 7.36 8.17
CA TYR A 106 1.41 8.04 7.97
C TYR A 106 1.29 9.38 8.71
N LEU A 107 2.11 9.57 9.76
CA LEU A 107 2.06 10.75 10.63
C LEU A 107 2.14 12.12 9.92
N PRO A 108 3.00 12.31 8.90
CA PRO A 108 3.05 13.56 8.15
C PRO A 108 1.75 13.97 7.46
N PHE A 109 0.85 13.02 7.21
CA PHE A 109 -0.38 13.28 6.49
C PHE A 109 -1.55 13.63 7.41
N ILE A 110 -1.52 13.17 8.67
CA ILE A 110 -2.64 13.32 9.62
C ILE A 110 -2.34 14.30 10.76
N ASN A 111 -1.07 14.70 10.95
CA ASN A 111 -0.68 15.58 12.03
C ASN A 111 -0.58 17.03 11.53
N GLU A 112 -1.53 17.87 11.95
CA GLU A 112 -1.57 19.30 11.62
C GLU A 112 -0.37 20.11 12.11
N GLU A 113 0.46 19.56 13.01
CA GLU A 113 1.62 20.25 13.60
C GLU A 113 2.96 19.78 13.00
N LEU A 114 2.97 18.73 12.16
CA LEU A 114 4.19 18.18 11.55
C LEU A 114 4.23 18.47 10.05
N SER A 115 5.26 19.15 9.57
CA SER A 115 5.53 19.23 8.13
C SER A 115 6.09 17.91 7.61
N TYR A 116 5.74 17.54 6.37
CA TYR A 116 6.32 16.39 5.69
C TYR A 116 7.84 16.37 5.78
N ASP A 117 8.48 17.49 5.46
CA ASP A 117 9.94 17.60 5.35
C ASP A 117 10.66 17.59 6.70
N GLU A 118 9.93 17.81 7.79
CA GLU A 118 10.47 17.81 9.16
C GLU A 118 10.51 16.40 9.76
N VAL A 119 9.71 15.47 9.22
CA VAL A 119 9.74 14.08 9.64
C VAL A 119 10.90 13.39 8.91
N PRO A 120 11.94 12.90 9.63
CA PRO A 120 12.99 12.15 8.99
C PRO A 120 12.38 10.97 8.25
N ASP A 121 13.00 10.57 7.13
CA ASP A 121 12.70 9.29 6.50
C ASP A 121 13.02 8.20 7.55
N LEU A 122 12.02 7.86 8.35
CA LEU A 122 11.97 6.59 9.06
C LEU A 122 11.98 5.61 7.92
N SER A 123 13.13 5.00 7.63
CA SER A 123 13.36 4.03 6.57
C SER A 123 12.34 2.91 6.67
N SER A 124 11.13 3.19 6.23
CA SER A 124 10.02 2.29 6.28
C SER A 124 10.20 1.58 4.96
N ASP A 125 10.58 0.31 5.02
CA ASP A 125 10.72 -0.59 3.87
C ASP A 125 9.36 -0.82 3.16
N ASN A 126 8.39 0.08 3.38
CA ASN A 126 7.08 0.10 2.80
C ASN A 126 7.12 0.74 1.41
N TYR A 127 6.48 0.07 0.48
CA TYR A 127 6.05 0.59 -0.80
C TYR A 127 4.74 1.37 -0.70
N ALA A 128 3.88 1.07 0.27
CA ALA A 128 2.67 1.85 0.50
C ALA A 128 2.33 1.90 1.98
N ILE A 129 1.70 2.99 2.40
CA ILE A 129 1.15 3.12 3.74
C ILE A 129 -0.35 3.40 3.66
N GLY A 130 -1.11 2.89 4.61
CA GLY A 130 -2.54 3.15 4.74
C GLY A 130 -2.86 3.77 6.09
N TYR A 131 -3.90 4.59 6.11
CA TYR A 131 -4.50 5.16 7.31
C TYR A 131 -6.02 5.10 7.22
N PHE A 132 -6.67 4.75 8.33
CA PHE A 132 -8.13 4.73 8.43
C PHE A 132 -8.55 5.18 9.82
N GLN A 133 -9.41 6.20 9.87
CA GLN A 133 -10.06 6.63 11.11
C GLN A 133 -11.45 6.01 11.21
N SER A 134 -11.74 5.34 12.33
CA SER A 134 -13.05 4.80 12.66
C SER A 134 -13.49 5.30 14.03
N GLY A 135 -14.36 6.31 14.03
CA GLY A 135 -14.77 6.99 15.26
C GLY A 135 -13.57 7.63 15.97
N ASN A 136 -13.25 7.17 17.18
CA ASN A 136 -12.11 7.64 17.96
C ASN A 136 -10.84 6.77 17.81
N GLU A 137 -10.94 5.64 17.12
CA GLU A 137 -9.82 4.74 16.87
C GLU A 137 -9.27 4.96 15.47
N HIS A 138 -7.99 4.64 15.29
CA HIS A 138 -7.38 4.63 13.98
C HIS A 138 -6.60 3.34 13.74
N GLN A 139 -6.56 2.94 12.48
CA GLN A 139 -5.73 1.86 11.99
C GLN A 139 -4.75 2.42 10.97
N HIS A 140 -3.57 1.80 10.92
CA HIS A 140 -2.57 2.11 9.90
C HIS A 140 -1.89 0.84 9.45
N TRP A 141 -1.40 0.85 8.22
CA TRP A 141 -0.74 -0.28 7.60
C TRP A 141 0.50 0.17 6.84
N GLY A 142 1.49 -0.70 6.76
CA GLY A 142 2.66 -0.55 5.90
C GLY A 142 2.80 -1.81 5.04
N TYR A 143 3.00 -1.64 3.74
CA TYR A 143 3.16 -2.73 2.79
C TYR A 143 4.51 -2.61 2.12
N GLY A 144 5.49 -3.41 2.54
CA GLY A 144 6.77 -3.56 1.85
C GLY A 144 6.71 -4.46 0.63
N LEU A 145 7.75 -4.39 -0.20
CA LEU A 145 7.95 -5.28 -1.34
C LEU A 145 8.58 -6.59 -0.87
N TYR A 146 8.29 -7.69 -1.57
CA TYR A 146 8.97 -8.95 -1.31
C TYR A 146 10.49 -8.80 -1.54
N ASN A 147 11.29 -9.16 -0.52
CA ASN A 147 12.74 -8.97 -0.46
C ASN A 147 13.21 -7.52 -0.77
N ASP A 148 12.35 -6.52 -0.55
CA ASP A 148 12.62 -5.10 -0.87
C ASP A 148 12.98 -4.86 -2.34
N LYS A 149 12.49 -5.74 -3.23
CA LYS A 149 12.75 -5.67 -4.68
C LYS A 149 11.58 -5.07 -5.41
N GLU A 150 11.83 -3.94 -6.07
CA GLU A 150 10.88 -3.31 -6.97
C GLU A 150 10.86 -4.04 -8.32
N ASN A 151 9.79 -4.79 -8.54
CA ASN A 151 9.46 -5.42 -9.82
C ASN A 151 7.93 -5.58 -9.92
N GLU A 152 7.44 -5.84 -11.13
CA GLU A 152 6.02 -5.94 -11.44
C GLU A 152 5.27 -6.89 -10.50
N HIS A 153 5.74 -8.13 -10.32
CA HIS A 153 5.06 -9.12 -9.47
C HIS A 153 5.00 -8.73 -7.99
N ASN A 154 6.07 -8.14 -7.47
CA ASN A 154 6.09 -7.69 -6.08
C ASN A 154 5.17 -6.48 -5.86
N ILE A 155 5.05 -5.60 -6.86
CA ILE A 155 4.10 -4.48 -6.83
C ILE A 155 2.65 -5.00 -6.92
N GLU A 156 2.38 -5.95 -7.80
CA GLU A 156 1.07 -6.62 -7.91
C GLU A 156 0.64 -7.28 -6.59
N ASP A 157 1.58 -7.91 -5.88
CA ASP A 157 1.34 -8.46 -4.54
C ASP A 157 0.93 -7.38 -3.53
N VAL A 158 1.62 -6.23 -3.51
CA VAL A 158 1.27 -5.13 -2.61
C VAL A 158 -0.16 -4.66 -2.87
N TYR A 159 -0.54 -4.45 -4.14
CA TYR A 159 -1.92 -4.09 -4.48
C TYR A 159 -2.93 -5.15 -4.05
N THR A 160 -2.63 -6.44 -4.29
CA THR A 160 -3.48 -7.56 -3.84
C THR A 160 -3.74 -7.50 -2.33
N ARG A 161 -2.69 -7.28 -1.53
CA ARG A 161 -2.79 -7.17 -0.07
C ARG A 161 -3.59 -5.93 0.36
N ILE A 162 -3.39 -4.79 -0.30
CA ILE A 162 -4.16 -3.56 -0.03
C ILE A 162 -5.65 -3.79 -0.30
N PHE A 163 -6.02 -4.38 -1.43
CA PHE A 163 -7.43 -4.67 -1.75
C PHE A 163 -8.08 -5.61 -0.75
N THR A 164 -7.34 -6.64 -0.33
CA THR A 164 -7.78 -7.56 0.72
C THR A 164 -7.99 -6.83 2.05
N THR A 165 -7.10 -5.89 2.41
CA THR A 165 -7.29 -5.05 3.59
C THR A 165 -8.53 -4.17 3.49
N ILE A 166 -8.75 -3.50 2.36
CA ILE A 166 -9.94 -2.66 2.13
C ILE A 166 -11.23 -3.48 2.32
N GLU A 167 -11.30 -4.69 1.75
CA GLU A 167 -12.46 -5.55 1.93
C GLU A 167 -12.68 -5.96 3.39
N SER A 168 -11.59 -6.25 4.12
CA SER A 168 -11.67 -6.70 5.52
C SER A 168 -12.19 -5.65 6.49
N LEU A 169 -12.25 -4.38 6.07
CA LEU A 169 -12.81 -3.30 6.90
C LEU A 169 -14.34 -3.31 6.93
N GLU A 170 -15.02 -4.10 6.07
CA GLU A 170 -16.48 -4.25 6.04
C GLU A 170 -17.25 -2.91 6.06
N LEU A 171 -16.74 -1.90 5.33
CA LEU A 171 -17.31 -0.56 5.19
C LEU A 171 -18.66 -0.56 4.46
#